data_AF-A0A920PAC7-F1
#
_entry.id   AF-A0A920PAC7-F1
#
_cell.length_a   1.000
_cell.length_b   1.000
_cell.length_c   1.000
_cell.angle_alpha   90.00
_cell.angle_beta   90.00
_cell.angle_gamma   90.00
#
_symmetry.space_group_name_H-M   'P 1'
#
loop_
_entity.id
_entity.type
_entity.pdbx_description
1 polymer ?
#
loop_
_entity_poly.entity_id
_entity_poly.type
_entity_poly.pdbx_seq_one_letter_code
_entity_poly.pdbx_strand_id
1 'polypeptide(L)'
;MTSVKLLFSFQEFDLQLDVLDVRITEVELELNARAVVGEVENSLGQQVALLGEVQDAHKTQQIEAEDLKERSTLLEAQLYSGEITNPRDLSSLELETGNVKAQIDQKEIGLLELAVRADDLRRSVGELEEQLETSRAEWEVRRSELTTQARV
;
A
#
# COMPACT_ATOMS: atom_id res chain seq x y z
N MET A 1 58.80 -31.95 22.93
CA MET A 1 57.52 -32.19 23.63
C MET A 1 56.72 -30.92 23.55
N THR A 2 55.57 -30.93 22.88
CA THR A 2 54.60 -29.84 22.98
C THR A 2 54.16 -29.76 24.44
N SER A 3 54.42 -28.61 25.08
CA SER A 3 54.09 -28.40 26.48
C SER A 3 52.56 -28.39 26.63
N VAL A 4 52.01 -29.09 27.61
CA VAL A 4 50.56 -29.15 27.93
C VAL A 4 49.95 -27.73 28.01
N LYS A 5 50.75 -26.76 28.45
CA LYS A 5 50.37 -25.34 28.53
C LYS A 5 50.07 -24.71 27.17
N LEU A 6 50.77 -25.15 26.13
CA LEU A 6 50.62 -24.67 24.75
C LEU A 6 49.36 -25.27 24.09
N LEU A 7 49.03 -26.53 24.44
CA LEU A 7 47.78 -27.17 24.02
C LEU A 7 46.56 -26.50 24.67
N PHE A 8 46.67 -26.20 25.97
CA PHE A 8 45.62 -25.51 26.72
C PHE A 8 45.34 -24.11 26.19
N SER A 9 46.39 -23.32 25.91
CA SER A 9 46.21 -22.00 25.30
C SER A 9 45.59 -22.07 23.90
N PHE A 10 45.94 -23.10 23.11
CA PHE A 10 45.35 -23.28 21.79
C PHE A 10 43.86 -23.60 21.88
N GLN A 11 43.47 -24.47 22.81
CA GLN A 11 42.08 -24.81 23.08
C GLN A 11 41.27 -23.60 23.58
N GLU A 12 41.89 -22.70 24.35
CA GLU A 12 41.26 -21.44 24.78
C GLU A 12 41.05 -20.47 23.62
N PHE A 13 41.99 -20.42 22.66
CA PHE A 13 41.81 -19.65 21.42
C PHE A 13 40.74 -20.24 20.50
N ASP A 14 40.69 -21.56 20.34
CA ASP A 14 39.64 -22.22 19.55
C ASP A 14 38.25 -21.91 20.12
N LEU A 15 38.08 -21.98 21.44
CA LEU A 15 36.83 -21.60 22.13
C LEU A 15 36.46 -20.12 21.89
N GLN A 16 37.43 -19.22 21.84
CA GLN A 16 37.20 -17.81 21.54
C GLN A 16 36.81 -17.59 20.08
N LEU A 17 37.39 -18.35 19.15
CA LEU A 17 37.04 -18.31 17.73
C LEU A 17 35.61 -18.83 17.52
N ASP A 18 35.22 -19.94 18.15
CA ASP A 18 33.86 -20.49 18.06
C ASP A 18 32.81 -19.45 18.52
N VAL A 19 33.07 -18.74 19.62
CA VAL A 19 32.19 -17.67 20.12
C VAL A 19 32.10 -16.49 19.15
N LEU A 20 33.21 -16.12 18.51
CA LEU A 20 33.23 -15.03 17.52
C LEU A 20 32.49 -15.41 16.25
N ASP A 21 32.64 -16.64 15.76
CA ASP A 21 31.95 -17.13 14.57
C ASP A 21 30.43 -17.16 14.77
N VAL A 22 29.96 -17.65 15.92
CA VAL A 22 28.54 -17.56 16.30
C VAL A 22 28.06 -16.12 16.25
N ARG A 23 28.81 -15.18 16.85
CA ARG A 23 28.43 -13.77 16.90
C ARG A 23 28.42 -13.09 15.53
N ILE A 24 29.32 -13.47 14.64
CA ILE A 24 29.34 -12.99 13.24
C ILE A 24 28.08 -13.48 12.53
N THR A 25 27.75 -14.77 12.65
CA THR A 25 26.54 -15.32 12.00
C THR A 25 25.25 -14.69 12.51
N GLU A 26 25.14 -14.39 13.82
CA GLU A 26 24.00 -13.65 14.37
C GLU A 26 23.88 -12.25 13.77
N VAL A 27 24.98 -11.50 13.69
CA VAL A 27 25.01 -10.14 13.14
C VAL A 27 24.67 -10.12 11.65
N GLU A 28 25.19 -11.07 10.87
CA GLU A 28 24.88 -11.19 9.45
C GLU A 28 23.39 -11.48 9.21
N LEU A 29 22.77 -12.28 10.08
CA LEU A 29 21.36 -12.62 9.97
C LEU A 29 20.44 -11.44 10.34
N GLU A 30 20.79 -10.68 11.38
CA GLU A 30 20.10 -9.44 11.72
C GLU A 30 20.23 -8.38 10.61
N LEU A 31 21.41 -8.24 10.00
CA LEU A 31 21.63 -7.29 8.91
C LEU A 31 20.81 -7.64 7.67
N ASN A 32 20.81 -8.91 7.25
CA ASN A 32 20.05 -9.36 6.09
C ASN A 32 18.54 -9.25 6.30
N ALA A 33 18.04 -9.64 7.48
CA ALA A 33 16.62 -9.53 7.79
C ALA A 33 16.15 -8.07 7.78
N ARG A 34 16.96 -7.16 8.34
CA ARG A 34 16.64 -5.73 8.35
C ARG A 34 16.61 -5.13 6.94
N ALA A 35 17.46 -5.59 6.03
CA ALA A 35 17.45 -5.15 4.64
C ALA A 35 16.16 -5.59 3.93
N VAL A 36 15.80 -6.87 4.02
CA VAL A 36 14.59 -7.42 3.37
C VAL A 36 13.32 -6.80 3.95
N VAL A 37 13.21 -6.72 5.28
CA VAL A 37 12.07 -6.08 5.95
C VAL A 37 11.96 -4.61 5.58
N GLY A 38 13.09 -3.88 5.52
CA GLY A 38 13.10 -2.47 5.15
C GLY A 38 12.65 -2.21 3.71
N GLU A 39 12.96 -3.10 2.76
CA GLU A 39 12.48 -3.00 1.38
C GLU A 39 10.96 -3.21 1.29
N VAL A 40 10.44 -4.22 1.97
CA VAL A 40 8.99 -4.51 2.02
C VAL A 40 8.23 -3.38 2.72
N GLU A 41 8.73 -2.87 3.84
CA GLU A 41 8.14 -1.73 4.56
C GLU A 41 8.13 -0.45 3.73
N ASN A 42 9.18 -0.18 2.96
CA ASN A 42 9.23 0.98 2.07
C ASN A 42 8.22 0.82 0.90
N SER A 43 8.16 -0.36 0.29
CA SER A 43 7.17 -0.67 -0.75
C SER A 43 5.75 -0.51 -0.22
N LEU A 44 5.46 -1.07 0.96
CA LEU A 44 4.19 -0.93 1.66
C LEU A 44 3.83 0.53 1.91
N GLY A 45 4.77 1.33 2.43
CA GLY A 45 4.58 2.76 2.65
C GLY A 45 4.22 3.53 1.39
N GLN A 46 4.85 3.19 0.25
CA GLN A 46 4.53 3.79 -1.05
C GLN A 46 3.12 3.41 -1.52
N GLN A 47 2.73 2.13 -1.41
CA GLN A 47 1.40 1.68 -1.82
C GLN A 47 0.30 2.28 -0.94
N VAL A 48 0.53 2.40 0.37
CA VAL A 48 -0.41 3.05 1.30
C VAL A 48 -0.56 4.53 0.98
N ALA A 49 0.54 5.23 0.66
CA ALA A 49 0.48 6.63 0.24
C ALA A 49 -0.33 6.81 -1.05
N LEU A 50 -0.06 5.97 -2.07
CA LEU A 50 -0.81 5.98 -3.32
C LEU A 50 -2.29 5.66 -3.13
N LEU A 51 -2.62 4.74 -2.23
CA LEU A 51 -4.00 4.42 -1.88
C LEU A 51 -4.70 5.65 -1.27
N GLY A 52 -4.04 6.36 -0.36
CA GLY A 52 -4.55 7.60 0.22
C GLY A 52 -4.83 8.66 -0.85
N GLU A 53 -3.91 8.88 -1.78
CA GLU A 53 -4.09 9.82 -2.90
C GLU A 53 -5.30 9.46 -3.78
N VAL A 54 -5.47 8.17 -4.11
CA VAL A 54 -6.60 7.70 -4.92
C VAL A 54 -7.93 7.87 -4.16
N GLN A 55 -7.93 7.63 -2.85
CA GLN A 55 -9.12 7.83 -2.01
C GLN A 55 -9.52 9.30 -1.91
N ASP A 56 -8.55 10.20 -1.77
CA ASP A 56 -8.79 11.65 -1.75
C ASP A 56 -9.30 12.17 -3.10
N ALA A 57 -8.73 11.66 -4.20
CA ALA A 57 -9.20 11.94 -5.55
C ALA A 57 -10.65 11.44 -5.76
N HIS A 58 -10.95 10.22 -5.32
CA HIS A 58 -12.30 9.65 -5.40
C HIS A 58 -13.30 10.50 -4.62
N LYS A 59 -12.97 10.92 -3.39
CA LYS A 59 -13.84 11.76 -2.57
C LYS A 59 -14.11 13.12 -3.22
N THR A 60 -13.06 13.76 -3.75
CA THR A 60 -13.19 15.04 -4.46
C THR A 60 -14.11 14.90 -5.67
N GLN A 61 -13.88 13.87 -6.50
CA GLN A 61 -14.69 13.63 -7.69
C GLN A 61 -16.13 13.23 -7.36
N GLN A 62 -16.37 12.58 -6.22
CA GLN A 62 -17.70 12.24 -5.75
C GLN A 62 -18.49 13.50 -5.41
N ILE A 63 -17.89 14.45 -4.69
CA ILE A 63 -18.52 15.74 -4.36
C ILE A 63 -18.87 16.49 -5.64
N GLU A 64 -17.94 16.57 -6.60
CA GLU A 64 -18.20 17.21 -7.90
C GLU A 64 -19.34 16.53 -8.68
N ALA A 65 -19.44 15.21 -8.62
CA ALA A 65 -20.51 14.46 -9.27
C ALA A 65 -21.88 14.70 -8.58
N GLU A 66 -21.90 14.83 -7.26
CA GLU A 66 -23.10 15.19 -6.49
C GLU A 66 -23.57 16.61 -6.84
N ASP A 67 -22.66 17.59 -6.90
CA ASP A 67 -22.97 18.97 -7.32
C ASP A 67 -23.57 19.01 -8.75
N LEU A 68 -23.00 18.24 -9.68
CA LEU A 68 -23.52 18.13 -11.05
C LEU A 68 -24.90 17.46 -11.08
N LYS A 69 -25.14 16.44 -10.24
CA LYS A 69 -26.45 15.81 -10.11
C LYS A 69 -27.49 16.78 -9.58
N GLU A 70 -27.19 17.54 -8.53
CA GLU A 70 -28.09 18.58 -8.03
C GLU A 70 -28.42 19.60 -9.12
N ARG A 71 -27.41 20.09 -9.85
CA ARG A 71 -27.62 20.99 -10.98
C ARG A 71 -28.49 20.37 -12.08
N SER A 72 -28.27 19.10 -12.42
CA SER A 72 -29.10 18.38 -13.39
C SER A 72 -30.56 18.33 -12.96
N THR A 73 -30.83 18.02 -11.68
CA THR A 73 -32.20 17.96 -11.18
C THR A 73 -32.92 19.30 -11.26
N LEU A 74 -32.21 20.40 -11.00
CA LEU A 74 -32.76 21.76 -11.13
C LEU A 74 -33.07 22.12 -12.58
N LEU A 75 -32.16 21.80 -13.52
CA LEU A 75 -32.36 22.04 -14.94
C LEU A 75 -33.50 21.21 -15.51
N GLU A 76 -33.62 19.94 -15.11
CA GLU A 76 -34.74 19.08 -15.48
C GLU A 76 -36.06 19.61 -14.94
N ALA A 77 -36.10 20.06 -13.68
CA ALA A 77 -37.29 20.66 -13.10
C ALA A 77 -37.72 21.91 -13.89
N GLN A 78 -36.78 22.76 -14.32
CA GLN A 78 -37.07 23.92 -15.17
C GLN A 78 -37.53 23.54 -16.58
N LEU A 79 -36.96 22.49 -17.16
CA LEU A 79 -37.33 22.01 -18.50
C LEU A 79 -38.75 21.47 -18.52
N TYR A 80 -39.17 20.80 -17.45
CA TYR A 80 -40.49 20.20 -17.32
C TYR A 80 -41.51 21.06 -16.57
N SER A 81 -41.14 22.24 -16.06
CA SER A 81 -42.08 23.14 -15.36
C SER A 81 -43.12 23.76 -16.29
N GLY A 82 -42.83 23.82 -17.60
CA GLY A 82 -43.67 24.49 -18.59
C GLY A 82 -43.66 26.02 -18.49
N GLU A 83 -42.77 26.61 -17.67
CA GLU A 83 -42.64 28.07 -17.53
C GLU A 83 -41.98 28.72 -18.74
N ILE A 84 -41.12 27.98 -19.46
CA ILE A 84 -40.43 28.46 -20.66
C ILE A 84 -41.34 28.28 -21.87
N THR A 85 -41.88 29.38 -22.35
CA THR A 85 -42.77 29.43 -23.54
C THR A 85 -42.04 29.81 -24.82
N ASN A 86 -40.78 30.26 -24.73
CA ASN A 86 -39.97 30.62 -25.89
C ASN A 86 -39.23 29.39 -26.44
N PRO A 87 -39.47 28.98 -27.70
CA PRO A 87 -38.84 27.79 -28.29
C PRO A 87 -37.30 27.88 -28.35
N ARG A 88 -36.72 29.08 -28.45
CA ARG A 88 -35.26 29.25 -28.47
C ARG A 88 -34.64 28.96 -27.11
N ASP A 89 -35.31 29.39 -26.05
CA ASP A 89 -34.82 29.23 -24.67
C ASP A 89 -35.03 27.78 -24.22
N LEU A 90 -36.12 27.13 -24.67
CA LEU A 90 -36.35 25.70 -24.47
C LEU A 90 -35.23 24.85 -25.08
N SER A 91 -34.90 25.09 -26.35
CA SER A 91 -33.82 24.35 -27.03
C SER A 91 -32.45 24.58 -26.38
N SER A 92 -32.21 25.78 -25.85
CA SER A 92 -30.98 26.08 -25.11
C SER A 92 -30.91 25.29 -23.79
N LEU A 93 -32.03 25.19 -23.08
CA LEU A 93 -32.11 24.43 -21.82
C LEU A 93 -31.99 22.92 -22.05
N GLU A 94 -32.56 22.37 -23.13
CA GLU A 94 -32.39 20.97 -23.52
C GLU A 94 -30.92 20.64 -23.78
N LEU A 95 -30.21 21.52 -24.51
CA LEU A 95 -28.78 21.37 -24.77
C LEU A 95 -27.95 21.43 -23.49
N GLU A 96 -28.25 22.36 -22.58
CA GLU A 96 -27.55 22.44 -21.30
C GLU A 96 -27.77 21.19 -20.44
N THR A 97 -29.02 20.72 -20.35
CA THR A 97 -29.37 19.50 -19.61
C THR A 97 -28.66 18.28 -20.19
N GLY A 98 -28.60 18.15 -21.52
CA GLY A 98 -27.85 17.08 -22.19
C GLY A 98 -26.35 17.13 -21.93
N ASN A 99 -25.76 18.33 -21.91
CA ASN A 99 -24.34 18.51 -21.60
C ASN A 99 -24.02 18.14 -20.14
N VAL A 100 -24.85 18.59 -19.18
CA VAL A 100 -24.67 18.24 -17.77
C VAL A 100 -24.79 16.71 -17.56
N LYS A 101 -25.75 16.05 -18.21
CA LYS A 101 -25.86 14.57 -18.17
C LYS A 101 -24.61 13.88 -18.69
N ALA A 102 -24.09 14.31 -19.84
CA ALA A 102 -22.86 13.75 -20.40
C ALA A 102 -21.66 13.94 -19.45
N GLN A 103 -21.58 15.06 -18.74
CA GLN A 103 -20.55 15.30 -17.71
C GLN A 103 -20.72 14.38 -16.50
N ILE A 104 -21.96 14.13 -16.06
CA ILE A 104 -22.25 13.17 -14.97
C ILE A 104 -21.79 11.78 -15.39
N ASP A 105 -22.18 11.30 -16.57
CA ASP A 105 -21.80 9.98 -17.08
C ASP A 105 -20.26 9.83 -17.12
N GLN A 106 -19.55 10.84 -17.62
CA GLN A 106 -18.09 10.84 -17.65
C GLN A 106 -17.48 10.79 -16.24
N LYS A 107 -18.06 11.53 -15.28
CA LYS A 107 -17.59 11.54 -13.90
C LYS A 107 -17.86 10.22 -13.20
N GLU A 108 -18.99 9.56 -13.47
CA GLU A 108 -19.32 8.24 -12.94
C GLU A 108 -18.36 7.17 -13.47
N ILE A 109 -18.03 7.20 -14.76
CA ILE A 109 -16.99 6.32 -15.33
C ILE A 109 -15.65 6.52 -14.61
N GLY A 110 -15.21 7.78 -14.44
CA GLY A 110 -13.96 8.05 -13.73
C GLY A 110 -13.97 7.62 -12.26
N LEU A 111 -15.11 7.72 -11.56
CA LEU A 111 -15.26 7.22 -10.19
C LEU A 111 -15.11 5.70 -10.13
N LEU A 112 -15.69 4.97 -11.10
CA LEU A 112 -15.53 3.52 -11.20
C LEU A 112 -14.06 3.14 -11.45
N GLU A 113 -13.37 3.86 -12.33
CA GLU A 113 -11.94 3.64 -12.58
C GLU A 113 -11.09 3.87 -11.32
N LEU A 114 -11.36 4.94 -10.57
CA LEU A 114 -10.69 5.21 -9.29
C LEU A 114 -10.99 4.14 -8.24
N ALA A 115 -12.23 3.63 -8.19
CA ALA A 115 -12.61 2.55 -7.28
C ALA A 115 -11.86 1.24 -7.61
N VAL A 116 -11.78 0.87 -8.90
CA VAL A 116 -11.00 -0.30 -9.35
C VAL A 116 -9.53 -0.13 -8.96
N ARG A 117 -8.94 1.04 -9.21
CA ARG A 117 -7.55 1.32 -8.84
C ARG A 117 -7.32 1.25 -7.33
N ALA A 118 -8.25 1.74 -6.52
CA ALA A 118 -8.18 1.65 -5.06
C ALA A 118 -8.23 0.19 -4.58
N ASP A 119 -9.06 -0.65 -5.19
CA ASP A 119 -9.14 -2.07 -4.84
C ASP A 119 -7.87 -2.84 -5.23
N ASP A 120 -7.26 -2.54 -6.37
CA ASP A 120 -5.98 -3.14 -6.76
C ASP A 120 -4.84 -2.73 -5.83
N LEU A 121 -4.80 -1.46 -5.40
CA LEU A 121 -3.85 -0.98 -4.40
C LEU A 121 -4.07 -1.66 -3.04
N ARG A 122 -5.32 -1.83 -2.61
CA ARG A 122 -5.64 -2.56 -1.36
C ARG A 122 -5.19 -4.01 -1.39
N ARG A 123 -5.37 -4.70 -2.52
CA ARG A 123 -4.85 -6.07 -2.70
C ARG A 123 -3.34 -6.09 -2.59
N SER A 124 -2.67 -5.18 -3.28
CA SER A 124 -1.20 -5.05 -3.25
C SER A 124 -0.67 -4.77 -1.84
N VAL A 125 -1.35 -3.90 -1.07
CA VAL A 125 -1.06 -3.63 0.33
C VAL A 125 -1.22 -4.90 1.18
N GLY A 126 -2.33 -5.63 1.03
CA GLY A 126 -2.56 -6.88 1.76
C GLY A 126 -1.52 -7.97 1.45
N GLU A 127 -1.12 -8.12 0.19
CA GLU A 127 -0.05 -9.03 -0.22
C GLU A 127 1.30 -8.66 0.40
N LEU A 128 1.63 -7.36 0.45
CA LEU A 128 2.86 -6.87 1.08
C LEU A 128 2.84 -7.06 2.61
N GLU A 129 1.69 -6.87 3.24
CA GLU A 129 1.50 -7.14 4.68
C GLU A 129 1.69 -8.62 5.00
N GLU A 130 1.13 -9.52 4.19
CA GLU A 130 1.31 -10.98 4.34
C GLU A 130 2.77 -11.39 4.13
N GLN A 131 3.45 -10.83 3.13
CA GLN A 131 4.88 -11.05 2.91
C GLN A 131 5.72 -10.56 4.08
N LEU A 132 5.38 -9.41 4.66
CA LEU A 132 6.06 -8.85 5.82
C LEU A 132 5.88 -9.74 7.05
N GLU A 133 4.67 -10.23 7.32
CA GLU A 133 4.39 -11.18 8.40
C GLU A 133 5.17 -12.48 8.21
N THR A 134 5.16 -13.03 7.01
CA THR A 134 5.89 -14.28 6.69
C THR A 134 7.39 -14.11 6.89
N SER A 135 7.97 -13.02 6.37
CA SER A 135 9.40 -12.72 6.52
C SER A 135 9.79 -12.53 8.00
N ARG A 136 8.93 -11.89 8.80
CA ARG A 136 9.14 -11.74 10.25
C ARG A 136 9.07 -13.08 10.98
N ALA A 137 8.12 -13.95 10.62
CA ALA A 137 7.98 -15.27 11.21
C ALA A 137 9.19 -16.17 10.87
N GLU A 138 9.62 -16.18 9.60
CA GLU A 138 10.82 -16.91 9.17
C GLU A 138 12.08 -16.43 9.90
N TRP A 139 12.22 -15.12 10.08
CA TRP A 139 13.32 -14.54 10.85
C TRP A 139 13.32 -14.99 12.31
N GLU A 140 12.15 -14.97 12.98
CA GLU A 140 12.05 -15.39 14.38
C GLU A 140 12.40 -16.87 14.56
N VAL A 141 11.93 -17.72 13.64
CA VAL A 141 12.29 -19.16 13.62
C VAL A 141 13.80 -19.31 13.43
N ARG A 142 14.39 -18.67 12.41
CA ARG A 142 15.82 -18.75 12.10
C ARG A 142 16.69 -18.27 13.27
N ARG A 143 16.26 -17.21 13.96
CA ARG A 143 16.92 -16.69 15.16
C ARG A 143 16.84 -17.67 16.33
N SER A 144 15.70 -18.32 16.53
CA SER A 144 15.53 -19.33 17.59
C SER A 144 16.40 -20.57 17.37
N GLU A 145 16.57 -21.00 16.11
CA GLU A 145 17.43 -22.12 15.73
C GLU A 145 18.90 -21.82 16.03
N LEU A 146 19.39 -20.63 15.65
CA LEU A 146 20.78 -20.22 15.89
C LEU A 146 21.09 -20.07 17.38
N THR A 147 20.21 -19.43 18.15
CA THR A 147 20.40 -19.29 19.61
C THR A 147 20.39 -20.65 20.34
N THR A 148 19.71 -21.65 19.79
CA THR A 148 19.72 -23.02 20.30
C THR A 148 21.00 -23.76 19.92
N GLN A 149 21.49 -23.59 18.69
CA GLN A 149 22.78 -24.15 18.25
C GLN A 149 23.97 -23.54 19.01
N ALA A 150 23.90 -22.24 19.34
CA ALA A 150 24.92 -21.55 20.13
C ALA A 150 24.98 -22.00 21.62
N ARG A 151 24.00 -22.78 22.09
CA ARG A 151 23.92 -23.29 23.48
C ARG A 151 24.42 -24.72 23.66
N VAL A 152 24.71 -25.43 22.57
CA VAL A 152 25.22 -26.82 22.57
C VAL A 152 26.72 -26.81 22.38
#